data_AF-A0A0Q9YZJ6-F1
#
_entry.id   AF-A0A0Q9YZJ6-F1
#
_cell.length_a   1.000
_cell.length_b   1.000
_cell.length_c   1.000
_cell.angle_alpha   90.00
_cell.angle_beta   90.00
_cell.angle_gamma   90.00
#
_symmetry.space_group_name_H-M   'P 1'
#
loop_
_entity.id
_entity.type
_entity.pdbx_description
1 polymer ?
#
loop_
_entity_poly.entity_id
_entity_poly.type
_entity_poly.pdbx_seq_one_letter_code
_entity_poly.pdbx_strand_id
1 'polypeptide(L)'
;MSHNHESITLLEEKANPGIVESLYEHGLLSQQGREAGLSLLNPHLRWGYWISTILLILGWIFVLAGIVYFFAFNWEKMSTYYKFSTIQVSLLVCLAGAWAYAIDNLRGQLFLTGGCILVGVFLAVFGQIYQTGADSYLLFFAWALIIFPLVLISQFTPLWAIWLLLANITVILFWEQGLTIQAADQYYLYVLLLLVNGFALLLREWLYNRKIDWLQGRWHRILLTFAIIVISFIPISIYVMRNEFIAGSSLYSALLGLMMQIAFLYYYRYHFRDPWVFAMTLISFSLIFCEIVFKILNKLITNTTLNNLLMTLAILGIFSVSAYILRRRVS
;
A
#
# COMPACT_ATOMS: atom_id res chain seq x y z
N MET A 1 13.27 56.77 -17.11
CA MET A 1 12.38 55.84 -16.38
C MET A 1 13.09 54.50 -16.33
N SER A 2 13.60 54.15 -15.15
CA SER A 2 14.45 52.99 -14.90
C SER A 2 13.62 51.71 -14.82
N HIS A 3 13.71 50.84 -15.83
CA HIS A 3 13.31 49.45 -15.69
C HIS A 3 14.41 48.72 -14.91
N ASN A 4 14.14 48.47 -13.63
CA ASN A 4 14.92 47.55 -12.80
C ASN A 4 14.84 46.15 -13.42
N HIS A 5 15.93 45.71 -14.03
CA HIS A 5 16.12 44.31 -14.40
C HIS A 5 16.40 43.49 -13.13
N GLU A 6 15.40 42.74 -12.66
CA GLU A 6 15.60 41.55 -11.81
C GLU A 6 16.46 40.55 -12.59
N SER A 7 17.78 40.68 -12.49
CA SER A 7 18.72 40.01 -13.39
C SER A 7 19.50 38.86 -12.77
N ILE A 8 19.20 38.40 -11.54
CA ILE A 8 20.10 37.46 -10.82
C ILE A 8 19.39 36.37 -10.00
N THR A 9 18.16 35.95 -10.33
CA THR A 9 17.48 34.86 -9.58
C THR A 9 17.53 33.47 -10.25
N LEU A 10 17.97 33.37 -11.50
CA LEU A 10 17.97 32.08 -12.24
C LEU A 10 19.17 31.18 -11.95
N LEU A 11 20.26 31.70 -11.38
CA LEU A 11 21.48 30.91 -11.11
C LEU A 11 21.34 29.97 -9.89
N GLU A 12 20.41 30.26 -8.99
CA GLU A 12 20.17 29.46 -7.77
C GLU A 12 19.05 28.41 -7.95
N GLU A 13 18.22 28.54 -8.99
CA GLU A 13 17.16 27.58 -9.27
C GLU A 13 17.66 26.36 -10.06
N LYS A 14 17.17 25.17 -9.69
CA LYS A 14 17.41 23.95 -10.47
C LYS A 14 16.82 24.12 -11.87
N ALA A 15 17.65 23.93 -12.89
CA ALA A 15 17.24 23.99 -14.29
C ALA A 15 15.98 23.15 -14.54
N ASN A 16 14.95 23.78 -15.09
CA ASN A 16 13.66 23.16 -15.39
C ASN A 16 13.25 23.47 -16.85
N PRO A 17 12.36 22.65 -17.46
CA PRO A 17 11.94 22.86 -18.84
C PRO A 17 11.30 24.24 -19.10
N GLY A 18 10.59 24.80 -18.12
CA GLY A 18 9.97 26.14 -18.22
C GLY A 18 10.97 27.29 -18.22
N ILE A 19 12.12 27.15 -17.54
CA ILE A 19 13.21 28.13 -17.56
C ILE A 19 13.89 28.11 -18.92
N VAL A 20 14.13 26.93 -19.50
CA VAL A 20 14.71 26.80 -20.86
C VAL A 20 13.76 27.41 -21.90
N GLU A 21 12.46 27.20 -21.74
CA GLU A 21 11.46 27.78 -22.65
C GLU A 21 11.36 29.30 -22.50
N SER A 22 11.34 29.81 -21.25
CA SER A 22 11.33 31.25 -20.97
C SER A 22 12.58 31.95 -21.52
N LEU A 23 13.77 31.35 -21.39
CA LEU A 23 15.00 31.90 -21.95
C LEU A 23 14.99 31.93 -23.49
N TYR A 24 14.31 30.97 -24.13
CA TYR A 24 14.09 30.99 -25.58
C TYR A 24 13.09 32.09 -25.99
N GLU A 25 11.98 32.23 -25.27
CA GLU A 25 10.97 33.28 -25.51
C GLU A 25 11.54 34.70 -25.38
N HIS A 26 12.48 34.90 -24.45
CA HIS A 26 13.18 36.18 -24.27
C HIS A 26 14.38 36.36 -25.22
N GLY A 27 14.60 35.44 -26.17
CA GLY A 27 15.66 35.54 -27.18
C GLY A 27 17.08 35.35 -26.64
N LEU A 28 17.24 34.88 -25.41
CA LEU A 28 18.53 34.65 -24.75
C LEU A 28 19.14 33.28 -25.12
N LEU A 29 18.34 32.39 -25.72
CA LEU A 29 18.73 31.04 -26.14
C LEU A 29 18.42 30.85 -27.63
N SER A 30 19.39 30.33 -28.39
CA SER A 30 19.16 29.93 -29.78
C SER A 30 18.27 28.68 -29.83
N GLN A 31 17.61 28.43 -30.97
CA GLN A 31 16.79 27.23 -31.16
C GLN A 31 17.57 25.94 -30.88
N GLN A 32 18.84 25.86 -31.31
CA GLN A 32 19.73 24.73 -31.00
C GLN A 32 20.05 24.63 -29.51
N GLY A 33 20.24 25.76 -28.81
CA GLY A 33 20.46 25.77 -27.37
C GLY A 33 19.23 25.33 -26.57
N ARG A 34 18.02 25.68 -27.03
CA ARG A 34 16.76 25.21 -26.45
C ARG A 34 16.63 23.69 -26.56
N GLU A 35 16.88 23.14 -27.74
CA GLU A 35 16.83 21.69 -27.98
C GLU A 35 17.88 20.93 -27.15
N ALA A 36 19.09 21.47 -27.03
CA ALA A 36 20.13 20.92 -26.15
C ALA A 36 19.75 20.98 -24.66
N GLY A 37 19.19 22.12 -24.20
CA GLY A 37 18.74 22.29 -22.81
C GLY A 37 17.57 21.36 -22.46
N LEU A 38 16.60 21.23 -23.36
CA LEU A 38 15.46 20.33 -23.19
C LEU A 38 15.89 18.86 -23.24
N SER A 39 16.82 18.47 -24.11
CA SER A 39 17.31 17.08 -24.15
C SER A 39 18.15 16.68 -22.92
N LEU A 40 18.86 17.64 -22.31
CA LEU A 40 19.54 17.45 -21.02
C LEU A 40 18.56 17.33 -19.84
N LEU A 41 17.45 18.09 -19.88
CA LEU A 41 16.44 18.12 -18.82
C LEU A 41 15.37 17.02 -18.94
N ASN A 42 15.04 16.61 -20.16
CA ASN A 42 14.19 15.47 -20.49
C ASN A 42 15.06 14.36 -21.10
N PRO A 43 15.83 13.62 -20.29
CA PRO A 43 16.51 12.44 -20.80
C PRO A 43 15.45 11.40 -21.17
N HIS A 44 15.12 11.29 -22.46
CA HIS A 44 14.29 10.23 -23.04
C HIS A 44 14.73 8.83 -22.58
N LEU A 45 16.01 8.69 -22.21
CA LEU A 45 16.63 7.51 -21.61
C LEU A 45 15.97 7.06 -20.28
N ARG A 46 15.41 7.98 -19.47
CA ARG A 46 14.73 7.60 -18.20
C ARG A 46 13.45 6.81 -18.41
N TRP A 47 12.71 7.08 -19.50
CA TRP A 47 11.56 6.27 -19.89
C TRP A 47 11.99 4.86 -20.26
N GLY A 48 13.11 4.71 -20.98
CA GLY A 48 13.70 3.41 -21.29
C GLY A 48 14.03 2.60 -20.04
N TYR A 49 14.70 3.21 -19.06
CA TYR A 49 15.01 2.54 -17.78
C TYR A 49 13.76 2.18 -16.96
N TRP A 50 12.76 3.05 -16.95
CA TRP A 50 11.50 2.79 -16.28
C TRP A 50 10.74 1.63 -16.94
N ILE A 51 10.63 1.65 -18.26
CA ILE A 51 10.03 0.56 -19.05
C ILE A 51 10.83 -0.74 -18.85
N SER A 52 12.16 -0.70 -18.89
CA SER A 52 12.97 -1.90 -18.67
C SER A 52 12.76 -2.48 -17.27
N THR A 53 12.60 -1.61 -16.26
CA THR A 53 12.29 -2.04 -14.89
C THR A 53 10.91 -2.69 -14.82
N ILE A 54 9.90 -2.11 -15.48
CA ILE A 54 8.55 -2.69 -15.56
C ILE A 54 8.58 -4.02 -16.29
N LEU A 55 9.26 -4.11 -17.44
CA LEU A 55 9.39 -5.36 -18.21
C LEU A 55 10.13 -6.42 -17.43
N LEU A 56 11.15 -6.04 -16.64
CA LEU A 56 11.86 -6.96 -15.76
C LEU A 56 10.95 -7.48 -14.64
N ILE A 57 10.19 -6.59 -13.99
CA ILE A 57 9.21 -6.98 -12.95
C ILE A 57 8.12 -7.87 -13.54
N LEU A 58 7.55 -7.51 -14.70
CA LEU A 58 6.54 -8.30 -15.39
C LEU A 58 7.08 -9.66 -15.84
N GLY A 59 8.29 -9.68 -16.39
CA GLY A 59 8.98 -10.92 -16.75
C GLY A 59 9.16 -11.82 -15.53
N TRP A 60 9.58 -11.26 -14.39
CA TRP A 60 9.69 -11.99 -13.14
C TRP A 60 8.35 -12.54 -12.66
N ILE A 61 7.28 -11.72 -12.70
CA ILE A 61 5.92 -12.15 -12.34
C ILE A 61 5.43 -13.26 -13.27
N PHE A 62 5.64 -13.16 -14.58
CA PHE A 62 5.21 -14.19 -15.52
C PHE A 62 6.01 -15.48 -15.40
N VAL A 63 7.30 -15.40 -15.09
CA VAL A 63 8.09 -16.60 -14.78
C VAL A 63 7.54 -17.27 -13.52
N LEU A 64 7.31 -16.52 -12.44
CA LEU A 64 6.71 -17.06 -11.21
C LEU A 64 5.32 -17.64 -11.46
N ALA A 65 4.46 -16.94 -12.21
CA ALA A 65 3.14 -17.43 -12.56
C ALA A 65 3.20 -18.69 -13.43
N GLY A 66 4.09 -18.73 -14.43
CA GLY A 66 4.32 -19.89 -15.28
C GLY A 66 4.80 -21.10 -14.48
N ILE A 67 5.70 -20.89 -13.52
CA ILE A 67 6.13 -21.94 -12.58
C ILE A 67 4.92 -22.46 -11.79
N VAL A 68 4.12 -21.58 -11.19
CA VAL A 68 2.91 -21.96 -10.44
C VAL A 68 1.94 -22.75 -11.30
N TYR A 69 1.63 -22.29 -12.52
CA TYR A 69 0.73 -22.99 -13.44
C TYR A 69 1.28 -24.34 -13.91
N PHE A 70 2.58 -24.42 -14.18
CA PHE A 70 3.22 -25.68 -14.54
C PHE A 70 3.06 -26.72 -13.43
N PHE A 71 3.29 -26.33 -12.17
CA PHE A 71 3.07 -27.23 -11.04
C PHE A 71 1.60 -27.57 -10.83
N ALA A 72 0.69 -26.59 -10.95
CA ALA A 72 -0.74 -26.83 -10.81
C ALA A 72 -1.25 -27.85 -11.84
N PHE A 73 -0.83 -27.71 -13.11
CA PHE A 73 -1.22 -28.63 -14.18
C PHE A 73 -0.64 -30.04 -13.99
N ASN A 74 0.62 -30.14 -13.55
CA ASN A 74 1.29 -31.43 -13.34
C ASN A 74 1.06 -32.02 -11.94
N TRP A 75 0.29 -31.35 -11.08
CA TRP A 75 0.23 -31.62 -9.64
C TRP A 75 -0.17 -33.05 -9.29
N GLU A 76 -1.20 -33.56 -9.95
CA GLU A 76 -1.74 -34.89 -9.70
C GLU A 76 -0.75 -36.00 -10.10
N LYS A 77 0.04 -35.75 -11.15
CA LYS A 77 0.97 -36.73 -11.73
C LYS A 77 2.35 -36.72 -11.07
N MET A 78 2.68 -35.67 -10.31
CA MET A 78 3.97 -35.54 -9.63
C MET A 78 4.00 -36.33 -8.32
N SER A 79 5.05 -37.14 -8.14
CA SER A 79 5.31 -37.75 -6.84
C SER A 79 5.66 -36.69 -5.79
N THR A 80 5.41 -37.01 -4.51
CA THR A 80 5.78 -36.16 -3.38
C THR A 80 7.24 -35.73 -3.42
N TYR A 81 8.14 -36.64 -3.81
CA TYR A 81 9.56 -36.35 -3.95
C TYR A 81 9.84 -35.28 -5.01
N TYR A 82 9.21 -35.36 -6.18
CA TYR A 82 9.38 -34.36 -7.24
C TYR A 82 8.84 -32.99 -6.83
N LYS A 83 7.71 -32.95 -6.12
CA LYS A 83 7.13 -31.69 -5.61
C LYS A 83 8.12 -30.95 -4.71
N PHE A 84 8.63 -31.62 -3.68
CA PHE A 84 9.58 -31.01 -2.76
C PHE A 84 10.93 -30.71 -3.40
N SER A 85 11.47 -31.62 -4.22
CA SER A 85 12.76 -31.42 -4.89
C SER A 85 12.76 -30.18 -5.76
N THR A 86 11.68 -29.96 -6.52
CA THR A 86 11.64 -28.82 -7.44
C THR A 86 11.52 -27.49 -6.70
N ILE A 87 10.76 -27.44 -5.60
CA ILE A 87 10.66 -26.25 -4.74
C ILE A 87 12.03 -25.97 -4.08
N GLN A 88 12.69 -26.99 -3.54
CA GLN A 88 14.00 -26.85 -2.91
C GLN A 88 15.08 -26.39 -3.90
N VAL A 89 15.13 -26.97 -5.10
CA VAL A 89 16.07 -26.53 -6.16
C VAL A 89 15.79 -25.07 -6.54
N SER A 90 14.53 -24.69 -6.72
CA SER A 90 14.16 -23.31 -7.02
C SER A 90 14.55 -22.34 -5.91
N LEU A 91 14.40 -22.76 -4.65
CA LEU A 91 14.82 -21.99 -3.48
C LEU A 91 16.34 -21.81 -3.45
N LEU A 92 17.11 -22.86 -3.74
CA LEU A 92 18.57 -22.78 -3.86
C LEU A 92 18.99 -21.81 -4.98
N VAL A 93 18.32 -21.85 -6.13
CA VAL A 93 18.58 -20.90 -7.23
C VAL A 93 18.28 -19.46 -6.80
N CYS A 94 17.18 -19.23 -6.08
CA CYS A 94 16.86 -17.92 -5.54
C CYS A 94 17.91 -17.43 -4.53
N LEU A 95 18.37 -18.28 -3.60
CA LEU A 95 19.40 -17.90 -2.64
C LEU A 95 20.76 -17.66 -3.32
N ALA A 96 21.13 -18.51 -4.27
CA ALA A 96 22.36 -18.34 -5.06
C ALA A 96 22.32 -17.07 -5.89
N GLY A 97 21.17 -16.74 -6.50
CA GLY A 97 20.96 -15.50 -7.24
C GLY A 97 21.02 -14.27 -6.33
N ALA A 98 20.39 -14.32 -5.15
CA ALA A 98 20.44 -13.24 -4.17
C ALA A 98 21.89 -12.97 -3.71
N TRP A 99 22.67 -14.03 -3.51
CA TRP A 99 24.08 -13.93 -3.16
C TRP A 99 24.94 -13.42 -4.31
N ALA A 100 24.78 -13.96 -5.52
CA ALA A 100 25.58 -13.62 -6.69
C ALA A 100 25.38 -12.17 -7.17
N TYR A 101 24.15 -11.65 -7.08
CA TYR A 101 23.83 -10.28 -7.52
C TYR A 101 23.93 -9.22 -6.41
N ALA A 102 24.28 -9.63 -5.18
CA ALA A 102 24.25 -8.82 -3.96
C ALA A 102 22.85 -8.29 -3.59
N ILE A 103 22.56 -8.26 -2.28
CA ILE A 103 21.25 -7.91 -1.73
C ILE A 103 20.98 -6.39 -1.82
N ASP A 104 22.01 -5.59 -2.05
CA ASP A 104 21.87 -4.14 -2.25
C ASP A 104 21.34 -3.79 -3.66
N ASN A 105 21.41 -4.73 -4.61
CA ASN A 105 20.93 -4.53 -5.97
C ASN A 105 19.50 -5.07 -6.14
N LEU A 106 18.72 -4.40 -7.00
CA LEU A 106 17.35 -4.81 -7.32
C LEU A 106 17.25 -6.28 -7.75
N ARG A 107 18.20 -6.79 -8.54
CA ARG A 107 18.22 -8.19 -8.99
C ARG A 107 18.33 -9.15 -7.80
N GLY A 108 19.28 -8.90 -6.89
CA GLY A 108 19.45 -9.72 -5.69
C GLY A 108 18.23 -9.67 -4.78
N GLN A 109 17.61 -8.48 -4.64
CA GLN A 109 16.36 -8.29 -3.90
C GLN A 109 15.18 -9.07 -4.49
N LEU A 110 15.07 -9.12 -5.82
CA LEU A 110 14.04 -9.91 -6.52
C LEU A 110 14.25 -11.41 -6.33
N PHE A 111 15.50 -11.89 -6.41
CA PHE A 111 15.84 -13.27 -6.10
C PHE A 111 15.53 -13.64 -4.64
N LEU A 112 15.88 -12.77 -3.69
CA LEU A 112 15.56 -12.95 -2.28
C LEU A 112 14.05 -12.97 -2.05
N THR A 113 13.31 -12.07 -2.69
CA THR A 113 11.84 -12.03 -2.66
C THR A 113 11.23 -13.32 -3.20
N GLY A 114 11.76 -13.83 -4.32
CA GLY A 114 11.37 -15.13 -4.87
C GLY A 114 11.62 -16.27 -3.89
N GLY A 115 12.78 -16.28 -3.22
CA GLY A 115 13.11 -17.24 -2.17
C GLY A 115 12.12 -17.20 -1.00
N CYS A 116 11.80 -16.00 -0.50
CA CYS A 116 10.80 -15.82 0.56
C CYS A 116 9.39 -16.29 0.15
N ILE A 117 9.00 -16.11 -1.11
CA ILE A 117 7.73 -16.63 -1.64
C ILE A 117 7.76 -18.16 -1.71
N LEU A 118 8.87 -18.75 -2.18
CA LEU A 118 9.04 -20.19 -2.28
C LEU A 118 9.05 -20.90 -0.92
N VAL A 119 9.46 -20.22 0.17
CA VAL A 119 9.25 -20.73 1.54
C VAL A 119 7.76 -20.93 1.83
N GLY A 120 6.91 -19.99 1.45
CA GLY A 120 5.45 -20.13 1.58
C GLY A 120 4.89 -21.27 0.73
N VAL A 121 5.34 -21.38 -0.53
CA VAL A 121 4.98 -22.50 -1.41
C VAL A 121 5.39 -23.83 -0.79
N PHE A 122 6.61 -23.93 -0.25
CA PHE A 122 7.08 -25.14 0.43
C PHE A 122 6.17 -25.52 1.60
N LEU A 123 5.84 -24.56 2.47
CA LEU A 123 4.97 -24.80 3.62
C LEU A 123 3.54 -25.18 3.21
N ALA A 124 3.00 -24.56 2.16
CA ALA A 124 1.68 -24.91 1.60
C ALA A 124 1.63 -26.32 1.05
N VAL A 125 2.65 -26.71 0.27
CA VAL A 125 2.78 -28.08 -0.25
C VAL A 125 2.95 -29.08 0.88
N PHE A 126 3.76 -28.74 1.89
CA PHE A 126 3.91 -29.56 3.09
C PHE A 126 2.57 -29.75 3.82
N GLY A 127 1.84 -28.65 4.06
CA GLY A 127 0.55 -28.68 4.74
C GLY A 127 -0.52 -29.46 3.97
N GLN A 128 -0.47 -29.44 2.64
CA GLN A 128 -1.38 -30.22 1.79
C GLN A 128 -1.04 -31.72 1.83
N ILE A 129 0.23 -32.09 1.71
CA ILE A 129 0.65 -33.51 1.63
C ILE A 129 0.50 -34.21 2.98
N TYR A 130 0.87 -33.53 4.07
CA TYR A 130 0.82 -34.08 5.43
C TYR A 130 -0.45 -33.68 6.19
N GLN A 131 -1.40 -33.01 5.53
CA GLN A 131 -2.70 -32.60 6.07
C GLN A 131 -2.62 -31.77 7.36
N THR A 132 -1.57 -30.95 7.52
CA THR A 132 -1.42 -30.04 8.67
C THR A 132 -2.20 -28.73 8.50
N GLY A 133 -2.99 -28.61 7.43
CA GLY A 133 -3.76 -27.41 7.07
C GLY A 133 -2.95 -26.42 6.24
N ALA A 134 -3.18 -26.41 4.92
CA ALA A 134 -2.53 -25.46 3.99
C ALA A 134 -3.05 -24.02 4.12
N ASP A 135 -4.15 -23.85 4.86
CA ASP A 135 -4.85 -22.61 5.19
C ASP A 135 -4.79 -22.29 6.69
N SER A 136 -3.97 -23.01 7.47
CA SER A 136 -3.84 -22.81 8.91
C SER A 136 -3.09 -21.52 9.25
N TYR A 137 -3.51 -20.81 10.30
CA TYR A 137 -2.76 -19.67 10.85
C TYR A 137 -1.32 -20.04 11.22
N LEU A 138 -1.05 -21.28 11.64
CA LEU A 138 0.29 -21.76 11.99
C LEU A 138 1.22 -21.75 10.78
N LEU A 139 0.69 -22.03 9.58
CA LEU A 139 1.45 -22.00 8.34
C LEU A 139 1.94 -20.58 8.05
N PHE A 140 1.03 -19.60 8.07
CA PHE A 140 1.37 -18.21 7.80
C PHE A 140 2.27 -17.62 8.90
N PHE A 141 2.06 -18.01 10.16
CA PHE A 141 2.94 -17.66 11.26
C PHE A 141 4.36 -18.19 11.06
N ALA A 142 4.50 -19.49 10.77
CA ALA A 142 5.78 -20.13 10.50
C ALA A 142 6.47 -19.49 9.28
N TRP A 143 5.69 -19.19 8.22
CA TRP A 143 6.21 -18.51 7.04
C TRP A 143 6.76 -17.13 7.41
N ALA A 144 5.98 -16.28 8.09
CA ALA A 144 6.41 -14.95 8.52
C ALA A 144 7.65 -15.02 9.43
N LEU A 145 7.72 -16.00 10.33
CA LEU A 145 8.84 -16.20 11.25
C LEU A 145 10.12 -16.60 10.49
N ILE A 146 10.04 -17.56 9.57
CA ILE A 146 11.18 -18.07 8.82
C ILE A 146 11.79 -16.98 7.93
N ILE A 147 10.97 -16.17 7.26
CA ILE A 147 11.48 -15.14 6.34
C ILE A 147 11.89 -13.85 7.07
N PHE A 148 11.50 -13.65 8.34
CA PHE A 148 11.75 -12.40 9.06
C PHE A 148 13.24 -11.98 9.09
N PRO A 149 14.21 -12.87 9.38
CA PRO A 149 15.62 -12.51 9.31
C PRO A 149 16.07 -12.05 7.92
N LEU A 150 15.53 -12.68 6.86
CA LEU A 150 15.83 -12.30 5.48
C LEU A 150 15.24 -10.93 5.13
N VAL A 151 14.01 -10.65 5.59
CA VAL A 151 13.35 -9.36 5.42
C VAL A 151 14.15 -8.25 6.12
N LEU A 152 14.60 -8.49 7.35
CA LEU A 152 15.42 -7.54 8.11
C LEU A 152 16.73 -7.18 7.37
N ILE A 153 17.46 -8.18 6.87
CA ILE A 153 18.74 -7.98 6.18
C ILE A 153 18.54 -7.34 4.80
N SER A 154 17.41 -7.62 4.15
CA SER A 154 17.16 -7.17 2.77
C SER A 154 17.17 -5.66 2.57
N GLN A 155 16.82 -4.91 3.62
CA GLN A 155 16.52 -3.48 3.53
C GLN A 155 15.59 -3.14 2.34
N PHE A 156 14.76 -4.10 1.93
CA PHE A 156 13.97 -3.99 0.71
C PHE A 156 12.50 -3.85 1.07
N THR A 157 11.97 -2.70 0.75
CA THR A 157 10.68 -2.28 1.26
C THR A 157 9.48 -3.05 0.68
N PRO A 158 9.47 -3.50 -0.60
CA PRO A 158 8.50 -4.50 -1.07
C PRO A 158 8.48 -5.79 -0.24
N LEU A 159 9.65 -6.27 0.20
CA LEU A 159 9.72 -7.49 1.00
C LEU A 159 9.13 -7.28 2.40
N TRP A 160 9.31 -6.09 2.99
CA TRP A 160 8.59 -5.70 4.21
C TRP A 160 7.07 -5.63 4.03
N ALA A 161 6.59 -5.16 2.87
CA ALA A 161 5.17 -5.14 2.58
C ALA A 161 4.59 -6.57 2.50
N ILE A 162 5.31 -7.52 1.88
CA ILE A 162 4.95 -8.94 1.88
C ILE A 162 4.93 -9.50 3.31
N TRP A 163 5.94 -9.18 4.12
CA TRP A 163 6.00 -9.66 5.50
C TRP A 163 4.84 -9.12 6.35
N LEU A 164 4.50 -7.83 6.22
CA LEU A 164 3.36 -7.24 6.91
C LEU A 164 2.03 -7.82 6.42
N LEU A 165 1.89 -8.14 5.13
CA LEU A 165 0.73 -8.85 4.62
C LEU A 165 0.60 -10.23 5.28
N LEU A 166 1.69 -10.98 5.38
CA LEU A 166 1.71 -12.28 6.07
C LEU A 166 1.36 -12.16 7.56
N ALA A 167 1.87 -11.13 8.24
CA ALA A 167 1.53 -10.86 9.63
C ALA A 167 0.03 -10.57 9.80
N ASN A 168 -0.57 -9.78 8.90
CA ASN A 168 -2.01 -9.50 8.90
C ASN A 168 -2.83 -10.78 8.65
N ILE A 169 -2.46 -11.59 7.65
CA ILE A 169 -3.13 -12.87 7.37
C ILE A 169 -3.05 -13.80 8.57
N THR A 170 -1.86 -13.90 9.19
CA THR A 170 -1.65 -14.71 10.39
C THR A 170 -2.58 -14.29 11.52
N VAL A 171 -2.68 -12.99 11.78
CA VAL A 171 -3.57 -12.44 12.81
C VAL A 171 -5.04 -12.77 12.52
N ILE A 172 -5.48 -12.58 11.27
CA ILE A 172 -6.87 -12.87 10.86
C ILE A 172 -7.18 -14.34 11.06
N LEU A 173 -6.35 -15.23 10.52
CA LEU A 173 -6.57 -16.67 10.62
C LEU A 173 -6.43 -17.17 12.06
N PHE A 174 -5.51 -16.61 12.86
CA PHE A 174 -5.38 -16.94 14.27
C PHE A 174 -6.67 -16.57 15.02
N TRP A 175 -7.26 -15.43 14.70
CA TRP A 175 -8.52 -15.00 15.27
C TRP A 175 -9.68 -15.92 14.89
N GLU A 176 -9.75 -16.35 13.64
CA GLU A 176 -10.83 -17.19 13.12
C GLU A 176 -10.71 -18.66 13.54
N GLN A 177 -9.49 -19.21 13.57
CA GLN A 177 -9.24 -20.64 13.74
C GLN A 177 -8.72 -20.99 15.14
N GLY A 178 -7.88 -20.12 15.72
CA GLY A 178 -7.17 -20.38 16.97
C GLY A 178 -8.01 -20.04 18.22
N LEU A 179 -8.95 -19.11 18.08
CA LEU A 179 -9.82 -18.69 19.16
C LEU A 179 -11.27 -19.08 18.81
N THR A 180 -11.94 -19.84 19.66
CA THR A 180 -13.38 -20.15 19.51
C THR A 180 -14.21 -18.92 19.88
N ILE A 181 -14.31 -17.97 18.95
CA ILE A 181 -14.80 -16.62 19.21
C ILE A 181 -16.25 -16.42 18.76
N GLN A 182 -17.05 -15.78 19.60
CA GLN A 182 -18.42 -15.36 19.26
C GLN A 182 -18.40 -14.07 18.41
N ALA A 183 -19.44 -13.82 17.62
CA ALA A 183 -19.53 -12.65 16.72
C ALA A 183 -19.32 -11.28 17.42
N ALA A 184 -19.67 -11.16 18.71
CA ALA A 184 -19.44 -9.95 19.51
C ALA A 184 -17.94 -9.68 19.77
N ASP A 185 -17.11 -10.70 19.81
CA ASP A 185 -15.67 -10.56 20.04
C ASP A 185 -14.92 -10.30 18.74
N GLN A 186 -15.53 -10.60 17.58
CA GLN A 186 -14.93 -10.36 16.25
C GLN A 186 -14.52 -8.89 16.02
N TYR A 187 -15.12 -7.92 16.73
CA TYR A 187 -14.72 -6.51 16.62
C TYR A 187 -13.31 -6.21 17.17
N TYR A 188 -12.81 -7.02 18.12
CA TYR A 188 -11.45 -6.87 18.64
C TYR A 188 -10.37 -7.25 17.63
N LEU A 189 -10.71 -8.06 16.61
CA LEU A 189 -9.83 -8.31 15.48
C LEU A 189 -9.43 -6.99 14.79
N TYR A 190 -10.39 -6.11 14.53
CA TYR A 190 -10.09 -4.82 13.89
C TYR A 190 -9.19 -3.95 14.77
N VAL A 191 -9.37 -3.99 16.09
CA VAL A 191 -8.48 -3.29 17.03
C VAL A 191 -7.06 -3.82 16.90
N LEU A 192 -6.88 -5.13 16.93
CA LEU A 192 -5.56 -5.76 16.83
C LEU A 192 -4.89 -5.45 15.48
N LEU A 193 -5.64 -5.53 14.38
CA LEU A 193 -5.15 -5.17 13.04
C LEU A 193 -4.75 -3.68 12.96
N LEU A 194 -5.54 -2.79 13.55
CA LEU A 194 -5.22 -1.36 13.61
C LEU A 194 -3.95 -1.10 14.44
N LEU A 195 -3.75 -1.82 15.54
CA LEU A 195 -2.54 -1.71 16.35
C LEU A 195 -1.30 -2.21 15.60
N VAL A 196 -1.38 -3.36 14.92
CA VAL A 196 -0.25 -3.92 14.15
C VAL A 196 0.15 -2.99 13.00
N ASN A 197 -0.81 -2.56 12.19
CA ASN A 197 -0.50 -1.67 11.05
C ASN A 197 -0.16 -0.25 11.50
N GLY A 198 -0.81 0.25 12.57
CA GLY A 198 -0.50 1.53 13.19
C GLY A 198 0.92 1.56 13.75
N PHE A 199 1.35 0.51 14.44
CA PHE A 199 2.73 0.37 14.91
C PHE A 199 3.72 0.33 13.75
N ALA A 200 3.44 -0.43 12.69
CA ALA A 200 4.27 -0.47 11.50
C ALA A 200 4.41 0.91 10.83
N LEU A 201 3.32 1.69 10.74
CA LEU A 201 3.35 3.05 10.20
C LEU A 201 4.15 4.00 11.11
N LEU A 202 3.95 3.94 12.43
CA LEU A 202 4.69 4.76 13.39
C LEU A 202 6.19 4.46 13.34
N LEU A 203 6.55 3.18 13.33
CA LEU A 203 7.94 2.75 13.18
C LEU A 203 8.53 3.26 11.87
N ARG A 204 7.77 3.18 10.78
CA ARG A 204 8.18 3.71 9.48
C ARG A 204 8.39 5.22 9.50
N GLU A 205 7.47 6.02 10.06
CA GLU A 205 7.64 7.48 10.15
C GLU A 205 8.83 7.85 11.05
N TRP A 206 9.05 7.11 12.13
CA TRP A 206 10.21 7.28 13.00
C TRP A 206 11.53 6.99 12.26
N LEU A 207 11.60 5.87 11.52
CA LEU A 207 12.77 5.50 10.70
C LEU A 207 12.96 6.47 9.51
N TYR A 208 11.87 6.98 8.93
CA TYR A 208 11.90 7.99 7.88
C TYR A 208 12.56 9.28 8.37
N ASN A 209 12.21 9.74 9.58
CA ASN A 209 12.82 10.93 10.21
C ASN A 209 14.32 10.73 10.53
N ARG A 210 14.77 9.47 10.67
CA ARG A 210 16.20 9.12 10.81
C ARG A 210 16.94 9.03 9.47
N LYS A 211 16.29 9.38 8.35
CA LYS A 211 16.87 9.40 7.00
C LYS A 211 17.40 8.03 6.54
N ILE A 212 16.72 6.94 6.91
CA ILE A 212 17.05 5.61 6.39
C ILE A 212 16.64 5.54 4.91
N ASP A 213 17.61 5.26 4.03
CA ASP A 213 17.50 5.43 2.58
C ASP A 213 16.38 4.60 1.94
N TRP A 214 16.26 3.33 2.30
CA TRP A 214 15.27 2.42 1.70
C TRP A 214 13.81 2.72 2.10
N LEU A 215 13.59 3.48 3.18
CA LEU A 215 12.25 3.87 3.65
C LEU A 215 11.77 5.23 3.15
N GLN A 216 12.61 5.96 2.38
CA GLN A 216 12.27 7.28 1.84
C GLN A 216 11.19 7.22 0.76
N GLY A 217 10.96 6.04 0.16
CA GLY A 217 9.91 5.84 -0.84
C GLY A 217 8.51 6.14 -0.29
N ARG A 218 7.77 6.99 -1.01
CA ARG A 218 6.41 7.44 -0.61
C ARG A 218 5.36 6.34 -0.64
N TRP A 219 5.49 5.38 -1.57
CA TRP A 219 4.43 4.41 -1.84
C TRP A 219 4.11 3.49 -0.65
N HIS A 220 5.09 3.19 0.22
CA HIS A 220 4.87 2.40 1.44
C HIS A 220 3.98 3.10 2.44
N ARG A 221 4.17 4.41 2.62
CA ARG A 221 3.30 5.23 3.48
C ARG A 221 1.87 5.17 2.96
N ILE A 222 1.71 5.36 1.64
CA ILE A 222 0.41 5.28 0.96
C ILE A 222 -0.21 3.91 1.19
N LEU A 223 0.53 2.81 1.01
CA LEU A 223 0.05 1.45 1.21
C LEU A 223 -0.40 1.20 2.66
N LEU A 224 0.43 1.54 3.65
CA LEU A 224 0.12 1.34 5.06
C LEU A 224 -1.07 2.19 5.51
N THR A 225 -1.12 3.45 5.08
CA THR A 225 -2.23 4.32 5.43
C THR A 225 -3.52 3.87 4.76
N PHE A 226 -3.46 3.42 3.50
CA PHE A 226 -4.60 2.83 2.81
C PHE A 226 -5.13 1.60 3.57
N ALA A 227 -4.24 0.67 3.97
CA ALA A 227 -4.62 -0.50 4.76
C ALA A 227 -5.32 -0.10 6.08
N ILE A 228 -4.76 0.85 6.83
CA ILE A 228 -5.35 1.34 8.09
C ILE A 228 -6.71 2.01 7.86
N ILE A 229 -6.86 2.78 6.78
CA ILE A 229 -8.15 3.41 6.42
C ILE A 229 -9.19 2.33 6.14
N VAL A 230 -8.87 1.32 5.33
CA VAL A 230 -9.80 0.23 5.02
C VAL A 230 -10.18 -0.55 6.28
N ILE A 231 -9.20 -0.93 7.11
CA ILE A 231 -9.44 -1.69 8.35
C ILE A 231 -10.27 -0.86 9.34
N SER A 232 -10.04 0.45 9.43
CA SER A 232 -10.82 1.33 10.32
C SER A 232 -12.21 1.64 9.79
N PHE A 233 -12.41 1.68 8.47
CA PHE A 233 -13.70 1.97 7.86
C PHE A 233 -14.75 0.90 8.18
N ILE A 234 -14.37 -0.38 8.16
CA ILE A 234 -15.28 -1.51 8.38
C ILE A 234 -16.03 -1.44 9.73
N PRO A 235 -15.36 -1.37 10.90
CA PRO A 235 -16.05 -1.30 12.18
C PRO A 235 -16.88 -0.02 12.35
N ILE A 236 -16.44 1.10 11.76
CA ILE A 236 -17.22 2.35 11.75
C ILE A 236 -18.52 2.15 10.98
N SER A 237 -18.44 1.61 9.76
CA SER A 237 -19.60 1.36 8.90
C SER A 237 -20.59 0.40 9.55
N ILE A 238 -20.10 -0.69 10.15
CA ILE A 238 -20.94 -1.63 10.90
C ILE A 238 -21.65 -0.91 12.05
N TYR A 239 -20.91 -0.13 12.85
CA TYR A 239 -21.48 0.59 13.99
C TYR A 239 -22.53 1.63 13.54
N VAL A 240 -22.25 2.36 12.46
CA VAL A 240 -23.17 3.36 11.90
C VAL A 240 -24.41 2.67 11.35
N MET A 241 -24.31 1.59 10.59
CA MET A 241 -25.45 0.97 9.91
C MET A 241 -26.36 0.13 10.81
N ARG A 242 -25.85 -0.44 11.91
CA ARG A 242 -26.67 -1.29 12.80
C ARG A 242 -27.66 -0.45 13.61
N ASN A 243 -28.89 -0.97 13.77
CA ASN A 243 -29.97 -0.32 14.54
C ASN A 243 -30.13 -0.89 15.96
N GLU A 244 -29.55 -2.04 16.24
CA GLU A 244 -29.66 -2.72 17.54
C GLU A 244 -28.49 -2.38 18.45
N PHE A 245 -28.70 -2.52 19.77
CA PHE A 245 -27.64 -2.39 20.77
C PHE A 245 -26.51 -3.39 20.45
N ILE A 246 -25.31 -2.86 20.17
CA ILE A 246 -24.14 -3.64 19.80
C ILE A 246 -23.29 -3.90 21.05
N ALA A 247 -22.59 -5.02 21.09
CA ALA A 247 -21.55 -5.29 22.07
C ALA A 247 -20.57 -4.11 22.18
N GLY A 248 -20.09 -3.82 23.39
CA GLY A 248 -19.17 -2.70 23.65
C GLY A 248 -17.90 -2.74 22.80
N SER A 249 -17.44 -3.92 22.43
CA SER A 249 -16.33 -4.17 21.50
C SER A 249 -16.49 -3.46 20.14
N SER A 250 -17.71 -3.40 19.59
CA SER A 250 -17.98 -2.70 18.33
C SER A 250 -17.79 -1.19 18.49
N LEU A 251 -18.30 -0.61 19.59
CA LEU A 251 -18.09 0.79 19.91
C LEU A 251 -16.59 1.10 20.07
N TYR A 252 -15.84 0.29 20.81
CA TYR A 252 -14.39 0.49 20.98
C TYR A 252 -13.65 0.44 19.65
N SER A 253 -13.95 -0.53 18.79
CA SER A 253 -13.32 -0.65 17.47
C SER A 253 -13.64 0.53 16.54
N ALA A 254 -14.89 1.00 16.53
CA ALA A 254 -15.32 2.14 15.74
C ALA A 254 -14.72 3.46 16.25
N LEU A 255 -14.68 3.66 17.57
CA LEU A 255 -14.04 4.84 18.18
C LEU A 255 -12.55 4.88 17.88
N LEU A 256 -11.83 3.76 18.04
CA LEU A 256 -10.41 3.69 17.72
C LEU A 256 -10.16 3.93 16.22
N GLY A 257 -11.00 3.37 15.35
CA GLY A 257 -10.97 3.65 13.92
C GLY A 257 -11.15 5.13 13.59
N LEU A 258 -12.17 5.78 14.18
CA LEU A 258 -12.42 7.22 14.01
C LEU A 258 -11.26 8.07 14.54
N MET A 259 -10.73 7.74 15.73
CA MET A 259 -9.57 8.43 16.30
C MET A 259 -8.36 8.36 15.38
N MET A 260 -8.08 7.20 14.78
CA MET A 260 -6.99 7.03 13.82
C MET A 260 -7.21 7.86 12.55
N GLN A 261 -8.42 7.88 11.99
CA GLN A 261 -8.72 8.70 10.80
C GLN A 261 -8.63 10.21 11.10
N ILE A 262 -9.11 10.66 12.26
CA ILE A 262 -8.97 12.06 12.71
C ILE A 262 -7.48 12.40 12.91
N ALA A 263 -6.71 11.52 13.53
CA ALA A 263 -5.28 11.70 13.71
C ALA A 263 -4.56 11.83 12.36
N PHE A 264 -4.94 11.03 11.35
CA PHE A 264 -4.39 11.17 10.00
C PHE A 264 -4.78 12.49 9.34
N LEU A 265 -6.05 12.91 9.44
CA LEU A 265 -6.46 14.22 8.94
C LEU A 265 -5.65 15.34 9.60
N TYR A 266 -5.46 15.30 10.91
CA TYR A 266 -4.70 16.32 11.63
C TYR A 266 -3.21 16.29 11.24
N TYR A 267 -2.56 15.14 11.37
CA TYR A 267 -1.14 14.96 11.14
C TYR A 267 -0.75 15.27 9.69
N TYR A 268 -1.49 14.71 8.73
CA TYR A 268 -1.21 14.92 7.30
C TYR A 268 -1.78 16.22 6.76
N ARG A 269 -2.55 16.99 7.55
CA ARG A 269 -2.94 18.37 7.22
C ARG A 269 -1.89 19.37 7.70
N TYR A 270 -1.47 19.26 8.96
CA TYR A 270 -0.69 20.31 9.63
C TYR A 270 0.80 20.00 9.76
N HIS A 271 1.21 18.73 9.85
CA HIS A 271 2.61 18.37 10.12
C HIS A 271 3.34 17.84 8.87
N PHE A 272 2.74 16.89 8.14
CA PHE A 272 3.31 16.32 6.91
C PHE A 272 2.41 16.54 5.71
N ARG A 273 2.86 17.31 4.71
CA ARG A 273 2.07 17.68 3.53
C ARG A 273 2.08 16.58 2.46
N ASP A 274 1.49 15.43 2.75
CA ASP A 274 1.26 14.37 1.77
C ASP A 274 -0.16 14.49 1.18
N PRO A 275 -0.32 14.93 -0.10
CA PRO A 275 -1.63 15.15 -0.69
C PRO A 275 -2.40 13.84 -0.93
N TRP A 276 -1.70 12.72 -1.15
CA TRP A 276 -2.32 11.43 -1.44
C TRP A 276 -2.98 10.84 -0.19
N VAL A 277 -2.23 10.81 0.91
CA VAL A 277 -2.76 10.34 2.19
C VAL A 277 -3.94 11.18 2.65
N PHE A 278 -3.82 12.51 2.52
CA PHE A 278 -4.92 13.41 2.83
C PHE A 278 -6.16 13.16 1.97
N ALA A 279 -6.00 12.98 0.65
CA ALA A 279 -7.10 12.66 -0.25
C ALA A 279 -7.81 11.35 0.15
N MET A 280 -7.05 10.28 0.43
CA MET A 280 -7.61 9.00 0.86
C MET A 280 -8.39 9.13 2.17
N THR A 281 -7.85 9.84 3.16
CA THR A 281 -8.56 10.08 4.43
C THR A 281 -9.84 10.88 4.21
N LEU A 282 -9.80 11.92 3.36
CA LEU A 282 -10.97 12.74 3.07
C LEU A 282 -12.07 11.95 2.37
N ILE A 283 -11.71 11.06 1.44
CA ILE A 283 -12.66 10.13 0.80
C ILE A 283 -13.31 9.23 1.84
N SER A 284 -12.52 8.64 2.75
CA SER A 284 -13.07 7.80 3.84
C SER A 284 -14.07 8.56 4.71
N PHE A 285 -13.74 9.80 5.12
CA PHE A 285 -14.67 10.65 5.87
C PHE A 285 -15.94 10.98 5.09
N SER A 286 -15.83 11.24 3.78
CA SER A 286 -16.99 11.45 2.91
C SER A 286 -17.90 10.23 2.87
N LEU A 287 -17.34 9.02 2.78
CA LEU A 287 -18.11 7.78 2.78
C LEU A 287 -18.83 7.56 4.12
N ILE A 288 -18.14 7.75 5.25
CA ILE A 288 -18.75 7.65 6.58
C ILE A 288 -19.89 8.68 6.74
N PHE A 289 -19.69 9.91 6.23
CA PHE A 289 -20.73 10.93 6.29
C PHE A 289 -21.94 10.59 5.40
N CYS A 290 -21.70 10.03 4.21
CA CYS A 290 -22.77 9.49 3.36
C CYS A 290 -23.58 8.40 4.09
N GLU A 291 -22.92 7.47 4.80
CA GLU A 291 -23.58 6.43 5.59
C GLU A 291 -24.45 7.01 6.72
N ILE A 292 -23.96 8.04 7.42
CA ILE A 292 -24.75 8.72 8.46
C ILE A 292 -25.99 9.39 7.84
N VAL A 293 -25.82 10.12 6.73
CA VAL A 293 -26.93 10.77 6.02
C VAL A 293 -27.94 9.73 5.53
N PHE A 294 -27.47 8.62 4.95
CA PHE A 294 -28.31 7.51 4.50
C PHE A 294 -29.18 6.97 5.63
N LYS A 295 -28.59 6.71 6.80
CA LYS A 295 -29.32 6.22 7.98
C LYS A 295 -30.38 7.22 8.44
N ILE A 296 -30.04 8.50 8.49
CA ILE A 296 -30.96 9.57 8.90
C ILE A 296 -32.13 9.65 7.91
N LEU A 297 -31.85 9.68 6.61
CA LEU A 297 -32.90 9.77 5.58
C LEU A 297 -33.82 8.54 5.59
N ASN A 298 -33.27 7.31 5.70
CA ASN A 298 -34.06 6.09 5.81
C ASN A 298 -34.97 6.08 7.05
N LYS A 299 -34.54 6.71 8.16
CA LYS A 299 -35.34 6.82 9.37
C LYS A 299 -36.45 7.86 9.26
N LEU A 300 -36.22 8.95 8.53
CA LEU A 300 -37.14 10.08 8.42
C LEU A 300 -38.12 9.95 7.23
N ILE A 301 -37.71 9.31 6.14
CA ILE A 301 -38.44 9.31 4.86
C ILE A 301 -38.77 7.88 4.47
N THR A 302 -40.05 7.54 4.49
CA THR A 302 -40.56 6.23 4.05
C THR A 302 -40.71 6.11 2.54
N ASN A 303 -40.84 7.24 1.82
CA ASN A 303 -40.93 7.26 0.37
C ASN A 303 -39.55 6.98 -0.27
N THR A 304 -39.42 5.81 -0.90
CA THR A 304 -38.17 5.31 -1.48
C THR A 304 -37.62 6.21 -2.59
N THR A 305 -38.49 6.73 -3.47
CA THR A 305 -38.09 7.60 -4.58
C THR A 305 -37.53 8.92 -4.08
N LEU A 306 -38.22 9.56 -3.13
CA LEU A 306 -37.76 10.82 -2.54
C LEU A 306 -36.44 10.64 -1.78
N ASN A 307 -36.32 9.56 -1.03
CA ASN A 307 -35.11 9.22 -0.28
C ASN A 307 -33.90 9.02 -1.22
N ASN A 308 -34.06 8.27 -2.30
CA ASN A 308 -32.99 8.05 -3.29
C ASN A 308 -32.54 9.36 -3.98
N LEU A 309 -33.49 10.27 -4.28
CA LEU A 309 -33.17 11.58 -4.85
C LEU A 309 -32.35 12.45 -3.88
N LEU A 310 -32.80 12.55 -2.62
CA LEU A 310 -32.09 13.31 -1.59
C LEU A 310 -30.71 12.72 -1.28
N MET A 311 -30.60 11.39 -1.27
CA MET A 311 -29.32 10.71 -1.11
C MET A 311 -28.35 11.03 -2.25
N THR A 312 -28.84 11.06 -3.49
CA THR A 312 -28.02 11.43 -4.66
C THR A 312 -27.51 12.88 -4.56
N LEU A 313 -28.38 13.81 -4.17
CA LEU A 313 -27.99 15.21 -3.92
C LEU A 313 -26.98 15.34 -2.78
N ALA A 314 -27.16 14.58 -1.70
CA ALA A 314 -26.24 14.55 -0.58
C ALA A 314 -24.85 14.05 -1.03
N ILE A 315 -24.77 12.93 -1.75
CA ILE A 315 -23.51 12.40 -2.28
C ILE A 315 -22.79 13.47 -3.11
N LEU A 316 -23.50 14.11 -4.06
CA LEU A 316 -22.92 15.16 -4.89
C LEU A 316 -22.40 16.34 -4.05
N GLY A 317 -23.17 16.80 -3.06
CA GLY A 317 -22.76 17.89 -2.17
C GLY A 317 -21.52 17.53 -1.34
N ILE A 318 -21.50 16.35 -0.74
CA ILE A 318 -20.42 15.87 0.12
C ILE A 318 -19.11 15.76 -0.68
N PHE A 319 -19.14 15.11 -1.84
CA PHE A 319 -17.94 14.97 -2.67
C PHE A 319 -17.51 16.29 -3.30
N SER A 320 -18.44 17.21 -3.60
CA SER A 320 -18.10 18.56 -4.08
C SER A 320 -17.34 19.36 -3.03
N VAL A 321 -17.78 19.30 -1.77
CA VAL A 321 -17.08 19.94 -0.64
C VAL A 321 -15.68 19.33 -0.46
N SER A 322 -15.58 18.00 -0.51
CA SER A 322 -14.28 17.32 -0.42
C SER A 322 -13.34 17.70 -1.57
N ALA A 323 -13.84 17.77 -2.80
CA ALA A 323 -13.06 18.21 -3.95
C ALA A 323 -12.61 19.67 -3.81
N TYR A 324 -13.47 20.55 -3.28
CA TYR A 324 -13.13 21.94 -3.00
C TYR A 324 -12.03 22.06 -1.94
N ILE A 325 -12.13 21.31 -0.83
CA ILE A 325 -11.10 21.26 0.22
C ILE A 325 -9.76 20.76 -0.34
N LEU A 326 -9.79 19.74 -1.21
CA LEU A 326 -8.59 19.21 -1.84
C LEU A 326 -7.94 20.26 -2.77
N ARG A 327 -8.73 20.93 -3.61
CA ARG A 327 -8.24 21.94 -4.57
C ARG A 327 -7.57 23.11 -3.88
N ARG A 328 -8.19 23.65 -2.82
CA ARG A 328 -7.64 24.78 -2.03
C ARG A 328 -6.28 24.47 -1.39
N ARG A 329 -5.90 23.19 -1.33
CA ARG A 329 -4.65 22.72 -0.75
C ARG A 329 -3.56 22.43 -1.79
N VAL A 330 -3.96 22.07 -3.02
CA VAL A 330 -3.03 21.75 -4.11
C VAL A 330 -2.59 23.01 -4.87
N SER A 331 -3.43 24.06 -4.88
CA SER A 331 -3.04 25.44 -5.23
C SER A 331 -2.22 26.08 -4.10
#